data_AF-A0A1N6KUZ1-F1
#
_entry.id   AF-A0A1N6KUZ1-F1
#
_cell.length_a   1.000
_cell.length_b   1.000
_cell.length_c   1.000
_cell.angle_alpha   90.00
_cell.angle_beta   90.00
_cell.angle_gamma   90.00
#
_symmetry.space_group_name_H-M   'P 1'
#
loop_
_entity.id
_entity.type
_entity.pdbx_description
1 polymer ?
#
loop_
_entity_poly.entity_id
_entity_poly.type
_entity_poly.pdbx_seq_one_letter_code
_entity_poly.pdbx_strand_id
1 'polypeptide(L)'
;MTLADQLRAAIANCNRSEYEIATESGVSQGSVTRFMRGERDWTLGTADHVAEVLGLDLAGAKYAPASRPGAKRLPRRVTSSSSPATTADVVPELN
;
A
#
# COMPACT_ATOMS: atom_id res chain seq x y z
N MET A 1 13.76 -0.30 5.09
CA MET A 1 13.91 1.15 4.84
C MET A 1 12.58 1.81 5.15
N THR A 2 12.55 2.69 6.15
CA THR A 2 11.36 3.45 6.53
C THR A 2 11.24 4.73 5.69
N LEU A 3 10.10 5.42 5.76
CA LEU A 3 9.94 6.73 5.11
C LEU A 3 10.98 7.74 5.62
N ALA A 4 11.24 7.76 6.93
CA ALA A 4 12.25 8.61 7.51
C ALA A 4 13.66 8.28 6.99
N ASP A 5 13.99 7.00 6.79
CA ASP A 5 15.26 6.60 6.18
C ASP A 5 15.37 7.06 4.72
N GLN A 6 14.28 7.00 3.95
CA GLN A 6 14.24 7.50 2.57
C GLN A 6 14.49 9.00 2.52
N LEU A 7 13.84 9.76 3.41
CA LEU A 7 14.04 11.20 3.48
C LEU A 7 15.47 11.55 3.90
N ARG A 8 16.03 10.86 4.90
CA ARG A 8 17.44 11.03 5.29
C ARG A 8 18.39 10.74 4.13
N ALA A 9 18.16 9.67 3.39
CA ALA A 9 18.96 9.34 2.22
C ALA A 9 18.82 10.39 1.10
N ALA A 10 17.62 10.92 0.88
CA ALA A 10 17.39 11.97 -0.11
C ALA A 10 18.15 13.25 0.27
N ILE A 11 18.09 13.67 1.54
CA ILE A 11 18.85 14.81 2.06
C ILE A 11 20.36 14.59 1.86
N ALA A 12 20.88 13.41 2.19
CA ALA A 12 22.31 13.12 2.03
C ALA A 12 22.79 13.12 0.56
N ASN A 13 21.91 12.81 -0.39
CA ASN A 13 22.27 12.69 -1.81
C ASN A 13 21.97 13.94 -2.65
N CYS A 14 21.27 14.95 -2.10
CA CYS A 14 20.84 16.12 -2.88
C CYS A 14 21.95 17.15 -3.15
N ASN A 15 23.18 16.90 -2.69
CA ASN A 15 24.37 17.76 -2.86
C ASN A 15 24.18 19.20 -2.35
N ARG A 16 23.23 19.44 -1.45
CA ARG A 16 23.02 20.70 -0.71
C ARG A 16 23.41 20.51 0.74
N SER A 17 23.83 21.59 1.39
CA SER A 17 24.11 21.58 2.81
C SER A 17 22.83 21.52 3.64
N GLU A 18 22.92 20.94 4.84
CA GLU A 18 21.81 20.93 5.81
C GLU A 18 21.29 22.34 6.12
N TYR A 19 22.18 23.34 6.07
CA TYR A 19 21.85 24.74 6.29
C TYR A 19 21.01 25.30 5.14
N GLU A 20 21.40 25.09 3.89
CA GLU A 20 20.63 25.54 2.72
C GLU A 20 19.22 24.93 2.72
N ILE A 21 19.13 23.63 3.00
CA ILE A 21 17.84 22.94 3.09
C ILE A 21 17.01 23.56 4.21
N ALA A 22 17.58 23.78 5.40
CA ALA A 22 16.89 24.39 6.53
C ALA A 22 16.35 25.78 6.18
N THR A 23 17.19 26.62 5.55
CA THR A 23 16.83 27.98 5.14
C THR A 23 15.71 27.99 4.11
N GLU A 24 15.80 27.16 3.07
CA GLU A 24 14.81 27.12 1.99
C GLU A 24 13.48 26.52 2.44
N SER A 25 13.51 25.53 3.33
CA SER A 25 12.29 24.86 3.83
C SER A 25 11.67 25.53 5.06
N GLY A 26 12.29 26.59 5.58
CA GLY A 26 11.80 27.33 6.75
C GLY A 26 11.91 26.57 8.08
N VAL A 27 12.64 25.46 8.13
CA VAL A 27 12.94 24.74 9.38
C VAL A 27 14.22 25.23 10.03
N SER A 28 14.33 25.02 11.34
CA SER A 28 15.59 25.30 12.03
C SER A 28 16.66 24.27 11.66
N GLN A 29 17.89 24.75 11.44
CA GLN A 29 19.06 23.90 11.17
C GLN A 29 19.23 22.80 12.24
N GLY A 30 19.05 23.16 13.52
CA GLY A 30 19.13 22.18 14.61
C GLY A 30 18.08 21.07 14.53
N SER A 31 16.91 21.33 13.92
CA SER A 31 15.91 20.31 13.63
C SER A 31 16.39 19.34 12.54
N VAL A 32 17.00 19.87 11.46
CA VAL A 32 17.59 19.09 10.36
C VAL A 32 18.72 18.20 10.84
N THR A 33 19.69 18.76 11.57
CA THR A 33 20.84 17.99 12.05
C THR A 33 20.41 16.89 13.05
N ARG A 34 19.46 17.16 13.95
CA ARG A 34 18.93 16.14 14.88
C ARG A 34 18.14 15.04 14.16
N PHE A 35 17.37 15.41 13.13
CA PHE A 35 16.66 14.44 12.29
C PHE A 35 17.62 13.54 11.52
N MET A 36 18.69 14.12 10.96
CA MET A 36 19.74 13.38 10.26
C MET A 36 20.44 12.37 11.17
N ARG A 37 20.66 12.74 12.45
CA ARG A 37 21.23 11.88 13.48
C ARG A 37 20.27 10.84 14.05
N GLY A 38 18.98 10.91 13.70
CA GLY A 38 17.94 10.02 14.25
C GLY A 38 17.59 10.32 15.72
N GLU A 39 17.99 11.48 16.24
CA GLU A 39 17.72 11.90 17.62
C GLU A 39 16.30 12.46 17.77
N ARG A 40 15.68 12.90 16.67
CA ARG A 40 14.34 13.49 16.67
C ARG A 40 13.58 13.14 15.40
N ASP A 41 12.33 12.75 15.57
CA ASP A 41 11.40 12.59 14.46
C ASP A 41 10.77 13.92 14.05
N TRP A 42 10.41 14.01 12.77
CA TRP A 42 9.64 15.12 12.23
C TRP A 42 8.16 14.81 12.17
N THR A 43 7.34 15.85 12.30
CA THR A 43 5.94 15.77 11.91
C THR A 43 5.87 15.74 10.38
N LEU A 44 4.76 15.23 9.85
CA LEU A 44 4.58 15.14 8.40
C LEU A 44 4.67 16.52 7.72
N GLY A 45 4.10 17.57 8.30
CA GLY A 45 4.19 18.92 7.73
C GLY A 45 5.63 19.45 7.64
N THR A 46 6.48 19.15 8.62
CA THR A 46 7.89 19.50 8.55
C THR A 46 8.63 18.73 7.46
N ALA A 47 8.32 17.44 7.33
CA ALA A 47 8.87 16.61 6.26
C ALA A 47 8.40 17.07 4.87
N ASP A 48 7.16 17.57 4.76
CA ASP A 48 6.56 18.06 3.53
C ASP A 48 7.29 19.30 2.98
N HIS A 49 7.56 20.30 3.83
CA HIS A 49 8.33 21.48 3.42
C HIS A 49 9.74 21.14 2.93
N VAL A 50 10.39 20.18 3.59
CA VAL A 50 11.72 19.71 3.17
C VAL A 50 11.63 18.92 1.86
N ALA A 51 10.60 18.09 1.70
CA ALA A 51 10.36 17.34 0.46
C ALA A 51 10.09 18.27 -0.72
N GLU A 52 9.32 19.34 -0.53
CA GLU A 52 9.04 20.36 -1.54
C GLU A 52 10.32 21.03 -2.05
N VAL A 53 11.20 21.46 -1.14
CA VAL A 53 12.50 22.07 -1.49
C VAL A 53 13.41 21.11 -2.25
N LEU A 54 13.35 19.83 -1.90
CA LEU A 54 14.12 18.78 -2.55
C LEU A 54 13.47 18.27 -3.85
N GLY A 55 12.25 18.70 -4.18
CA GLY A 55 11.49 18.24 -5.34
C GLY A 55 11.13 16.75 -5.25
N LEU A 56 10.82 16.25 -4.05
CA LEU A 56 10.51 14.85 -3.81
C LEU A 56 9.01 14.60 -3.89
N ASP A 57 8.63 13.55 -4.61
CA ASP A 57 7.26 13.04 -4.66
C ASP A 57 7.11 11.73 -3.87
N LEU A 58 5.97 11.57 -3.19
CA LEU A 58 5.60 10.30 -2.56
C LEU A 58 5.18 9.28 -3.61
N ALA A 59 6.04 8.27 -3.84
CA ALA A 59 5.73 7.15 -4.72
C ALA A 59 5.15 5.96 -3.94
N GLY A 60 4.09 5.36 -4.48
CA GLY A 60 3.54 4.11 -3.95
C GLY A 60 4.55 2.98 -4.08
N ALA A 61 5.00 2.42 -2.96
CA ALA A 61 5.65 1.11 -2.98
C ALA A 61 4.64 0.09 -3.51
N LYS A 62 5.05 -0.78 -4.44
CA LYS A 62 4.18 -1.86 -4.93
C LYS A 62 3.74 -2.69 -3.73
N TYR A 63 2.50 -2.47 -3.28
CA TYR A 63 1.87 -3.32 -2.30
C TYR A 63 1.58 -4.65 -3.00
N ALA A 64 2.56 -5.55 -3.01
CA ALA A 64 2.29 -6.94 -3.28
C ALA A 64 1.54 -7.43 -2.04
N PRO A 65 0.21 -7.70 -2.10
CA PRO A 65 -0.41 -8.39 -1.00
C PRO A 65 0.40 -9.67 -0.82
N ALA A 66 0.92 -9.91 0.39
CA ALA A 66 1.59 -11.16 0.71
C ALA A 66 0.70 -12.27 0.15
N SER A 67 1.19 -12.99 -0.86
CA SER A 67 0.42 -14.06 -1.50
C SER A 67 -0.04 -14.95 -0.37
N ARG A 68 -1.32 -14.89 0.00
CA ARG A 68 -1.86 -15.78 1.03
C ARG A 68 -1.58 -17.19 0.53
N PRO A 69 -0.66 -17.94 1.15
CA PRO A 69 -0.38 -19.28 0.69
C PRO A 69 -1.62 -20.09 1.03
N GLY A 70 -2.47 -20.38 0.03
CA GLY A 70 -3.59 -21.30 0.20
C GLY A 70 -5.00 -20.76 -0.05
N ALA A 71 -5.21 -19.88 -1.04
CA ALA A 71 -6.51 -19.90 -1.72
C ALA A 71 -6.61 -21.19 -2.56
N LYS A 72 -6.70 -22.35 -1.91
CA LYS A 72 -7.08 -23.61 -2.54
C LYS A 72 -8.47 -23.35 -3.15
N ARG A 73 -8.53 -23.26 -4.48
CA ARG A 73 -9.78 -23.19 -5.24
C ARG A 73 -10.67 -24.34 -4.75
N LEU A 74 -11.72 -24.02 -3.99
CA LEU A 74 -12.77 -25.00 -3.71
C LEU A 74 -13.32 -25.46 -5.08
N PRO A 75 -13.46 -26.78 -5.31
CA PRO A 75 -14.02 -27.26 -6.56
C PRO A 75 -15.42 -26.67 -6.73
N ARG A 76 -15.62 -25.98 -7.85
CA ARG A 76 -16.91 -25.43 -8.26
C ARG A 76 -17.87 -26.60 -8.33
N ARG A 77 -18.85 -26.66 -7.44
CA ARG A 77 -19.89 -27.71 -7.43
C ARG A 77 -20.61 -27.66 -8.76
N VAL A 78 -20.36 -28.63 -9.65
CA VAL A 78 -21.19 -28.87 -10.83
C VAL A 78 -22.53 -29.34 -10.30
N THR A 79 -23.55 -28.49 -10.40
CA THR A 79 -24.93 -28.93 -10.19
C THR A 79 -25.32 -29.75 -11.41
N SER A 80 -25.16 -31.06 -11.32
CA SER A 80 -25.77 -32.01 -12.23
C SER A 80 -27.29 -31.90 -12.11
N SER A 81 -27.91 -31.30 -13.12
CA SER A 81 -29.35 -31.40 -13.37
C SER A 81 -29.70 -32.86 -13.70
N SER A 82 -30.07 -33.66 -12.70
CA SER A 82 -30.75 -34.93 -12.94
C SER A 82 -32.23 -34.65 -13.20
N SER A 83 -32.62 -34.67 -14.47
CA SER A 83 -34.00 -35.06 -14.82
C SER A 83 -34.12 -36.57 -14.62
N PRO A 84 -35.27 -37.08 -14.14
CA PRO A 84 -35.76 -38.36 -14.56
C PRO A 84 -37.01 -38.20 -15.42
N ALA A 85 -37.00 -38.96 -16.50
CA ALA A 85 -38.07 -39.14 -17.45
C ALA A 85 -39.32 -39.78 -16.82
N THR A 86 -40.48 -39.40 -17.35
CA THR A 86 -41.58 -40.25 -17.84
C THR A 86 -41.79 -41.62 -17.17
N THR A 87 -42.97 -41.83 -16.58
CA THR A 87 -43.74 -43.09 -16.74
C THR A 87 -45.23 -42.80 -16.49
N ALA A 88 -46.05 -43.36 -17.37
CA ALA A 88 -47.49 -43.26 -17.45
C ALA A 88 -48.20 -44.25 -16.50
N ASP A 89 -49.43 -43.91 -16.08
CA ASP A 89 -50.52 -44.80 -15.65
C ASP A 89 -51.76 -43.90 -15.47
N VAL A 90 -52.69 -43.77 -16.44
CA VAL A 90 -53.82 -44.65 -16.77
C VAL A 90 -54.59 -45.17 -15.54
N VAL A 91 -55.76 -44.58 -15.27
CA VAL A 91 -56.90 -45.30 -14.66
C VAL A 91 -58.19 -44.87 -15.37
N PRO A 92 -58.89 -45.77 -16.06
CA PRO A 92 -60.27 -45.58 -16.49
C PRO A 92 -61.23 -46.32 -15.55
N GLU A 93 -62.34 -45.71 -15.12
CA GLU A 93 -63.65 -46.40 -14.94
C GLU A 93 -64.68 -45.35 -14.49
N LEU A 94 -65.56 -44.91 -15.38
CA LEU A 94 -66.94 -45.37 -15.64
C LEU A 94 -68.01 -44.71 -14.75
N ASN A 95 -68.84 -43.92 -15.43
CA ASN A 95 -70.26 -43.62 -15.21
C ASN A 95 -70.68 -42.91 -13.92
#